data_AF-A0A9Q9HQW6-F1
#
_entry.id   AF-A0A9Q9HQW6-F1
#
_cell.length_a   1.000
_cell.length_b   1.000
_cell.length_c   1.000
_cell.angle_alpha   90.00
_cell.angle_beta   90.00
_cell.angle_gamma   90.00
#
_symmetry.space_group_name_H-M   'P 1'
#
loop_
_entity.id
_entity.type
_entity.pdbx_description
1 polymer ?
#
loop_
_entity_poly.entity_id
_entity_poly.type
_entity_poly.pdbx_seq_one_letter_code
_entity_poly.pdbx_strand_id
1 'polypeptide(L)'
;MYTNSFDERINRIDWQPSAVPTRQMIDSVLASRLPRQPRSAVLSLAGAIVGILIGTGLKGMSLAGSSWGPETGLAGAIGGGLALAGLAASVTAALLAAAKGKEAPRLMQFASMNLLMIVVLLLS
;
A
#
# COMPACT_ATOMS: atom_id res chain seq x y z
N MET A 1 10.08 -17.22 58.09
CA MET A 1 10.61 -17.03 56.72
C MET A 1 10.56 -18.38 56.02
N TYR A 2 9.42 -18.71 55.41
CA TYR A 2 9.23 -19.98 54.71
C TYR A 2 9.42 -19.72 53.21
N THR A 3 10.65 -19.90 52.74
CA THR A 3 10.97 -20.05 51.31
C THR A 3 10.45 -21.38 50.83
N ASN A 4 9.13 -21.47 50.62
CA ASN A 4 8.53 -22.55 49.82
C ASN A 4 8.81 -22.25 48.34
N SER A 5 10.05 -22.59 47.95
CA SER A 5 10.38 -23.39 46.77
C SER A 5 9.59 -23.10 45.48
N PHE A 6 10.17 -22.22 44.66
CA PHE A 6 9.88 -22.16 43.22
C PHE A 6 10.01 -23.54 42.56
N ASP A 7 10.95 -24.37 43.01
CA ASP A 7 11.13 -25.75 42.55
C ASP A 7 9.92 -26.66 42.85
N GLU A 8 9.23 -26.43 43.97
CA GLU A 8 8.08 -27.24 44.37
C GLU A 8 6.80 -26.82 43.64
N ARG A 9 6.76 -25.56 43.17
CA ARG A 9 5.74 -25.09 42.22
C ARG A 9 5.99 -25.63 40.81
N ILE A 10 7.25 -25.76 40.39
CA ILE A 10 7.61 -26.34 39.08
C ILE A 10 7.31 -27.85 39.04
N ASN A 11 7.62 -28.59 40.11
CA ASN A 11 7.36 -30.04 40.17
C ASN A 11 5.87 -30.43 40.25
N ARG A 12 4.97 -29.48 40.55
CA ARG A 12 3.51 -29.69 40.49
C ARG A 12 2.89 -29.32 39.14
N ILE A 13 3.65 -28.69 38.24
CA ILE A 13 3.21 -28.51 36.88
C ILE A 13 3.54 -29.83 36.18
N ASP A 14 2.51 -30.67 35.99
CA ASP A 14 2.54 -31.85 35.11
C ASP A 14 2.75 -31.42 33.64
N TRP A 15 3.87 -30.75 33.38
CA TRP A 15 4.30 -30.39 32.05
C TRP A 15 4.78 -31.66 31.37
N GLN A 16 3.84 -32.38 30.75
CA GLN A 16 4.19 -33.42 29.80
C GLN A 16 4.73 -32.75 28.53
N PRO A 17 6.00 -33.00 28.13
CA PRO A 17 6.58 -32.44 26.90
C PRO A 17 5.98 -33.04 25.61
N SER A 18 4.81 -33.68 25.70
CA SER A 18 4.13 -34.40 24.62
C SER A 18 2.82 -33.75 24.18
N ALA A 19 2.54 -32.51 24.58
CA ALA A 19 1.44 -31.73 24.00
C ALA A 19 1.79 -31.36 22.54
N VAL A 20 1.78 -32.36 21.65
CA VAL A 20 1.75 -32.16 20.21
C VAL A 20 0.56 -31.24 19.95
N PRO A 21 0.77 -30.04 19.38
CA PRO A 21 -0.31 -29.11 19.14
C PRO A 21 -1.40 -29.82 18.33
N THR A 22 -2.61 -29.85 18.85
CA THR A 22 -3.74 -30.43 18.13
C THR A 22 -3.90 -29.67 16.81
N ARG A 23 -4.27 -30.37 15.73
CA ARG A 23 -4.42 -29.74 14.41
C ARG A 23 -5.32 -28.51 14.45
N GLN A 24 -6.34 -28.50 15.29
CA GLN A 24 -7.20 -27.32 15.53
C GLN A 24 -6.44 -26.10 16.07
N MET A 25 -5.46 -26.29 16.94
CA MET A 25 -4.66 -25.19 17.51
C MET A 25 -3.60 -24.68 16.53
N ILE A 26 -3.08 -25.57 15.67
CA ILE A 26 -2.23 -25.20 14.54
C ILE A 26 -3.06 -24.40 13.52
N ASP A 27 -4.25 -24.90 13.17
CA ASP A 27 -5.15 -24.28 12.21
C ASP A 27 -5.71 -22.96 12.74
N SER A 28 -5.96 -22.79 14.04
CA SER A 28 -6.42 -21.51 14.58
C SER A 28 -5.33 -20.43 14.50
N VAL A 29 -4.06 -20.80 14.74
CA VAL A 29 -2.92 -19.88 14.60
C VAL A 29 -2.62 -19.61 13.11
N LEU A 30 -2.65 -20.63 12.25
CA LEU A 30 -2.44 -20.46 10.81
C LEU A 30 -3.59 -19.71 10.13
N ALA A 31 -4.85 -19.98 10.48
CA ALA A 31 -6.01 -19.26 9.97
C ALA A 31 -6.03 -17.81 10.44
N SER A 32 -5.56 -17.52 11.67
CA SER A 32 -5.37 -16.14 12.13
C SER A 32 -4.26 -15.38 11.38
N ARG A 33 -3.34 -16.13 10.74
CA ARG A 33 -2.27 -15.63 9.87
C ARG A 33 -2.66 -15.55 8.40
N LEU A 34 -3.83 -16.04 7.98
CA LEU A 34 -4.26 -15.83 6.60
C LEU A 34 -4.61 -14.35 6.44
N PRO A 35 -3.86 -13.59 5.62
CA PRO A 35 -4.14 -12.18 5.44
C PRO A 35 -5.53 -12.02 4.84
N ARG A 36 -6.34 -11.18 5.48
CA ARG A 36 -7.68 -10.78 5.07
C ARG A 36 -7.56 -10.11 3.70
N GLN A 37 -7.73 -10.92 2.65
CA GLN A 37 -7.49 -10.65 1.22
C GLN A 37 -6.04 -10.27 0.86
N PRO A 38 -5.39 -10.98 -0.07
CA PRO A 38 -4.09 -10.56 -0.58
C PRO A 38 -4.24 -9.20 -1.27
N ARG A 39 -3.46 -8.21 -0.82
CA ARG A 39 -3.18 -7.00 -1.60
C ARG A 39 -2.80 -7.46 -3.02
N SER A 40 -3.57 -7.02 -4.01
CA SER A 40 -3.34 -7.45 -5.39
C SER A 40 -2.10 -6.77 -5.93
N ALA A 41 -1.02 -7.53 -6.14
CA ALA A 41 0.22 -7.01 -6.71
C ALA A 41 -0.02 -6.31 -8.05
N VAL A 42 -0.96 -6.82 -8.86
CA VAL A 42 -1.36 -6.26 -10.16
C VAL A 42 -1.95 -4.86 -10.00
N LEU A 43 -2.84 -4.66 -9.03
CA LEU A 43 -3.46 -3.34 -8.77
C LEU A 43 -2.43 -2.33 -8.25
N SER A 44 -1.50 -2.77 -7.39
CA SER A 44 -0.39 -1.91 -6.97
C SER A 44 0.51 -1.54 -8.15
N LEU A 45 0.89 -2.52 -8.99
CA LEU A 45 1.73 -2.26 -10.15
C LEU A 45 1.04 -1.31 -11.14
N ALA A 46 -0.25 -1.52 -11.43
CA ALA A 46 -1.04 -0.62 -12.26
C ALA A 46 -1.08 0.80 -11.68
N GLY A 47 -1.34 0.93 -10.38
CA GLY A 47 -1.32 2.22 -9.69
C GLY A 47 0.03 2.91 -9.85
N ALA A 48 1.12 2.18 -9.62
CA ALA A 48 2.47 2.68 -9.75
C ALA A 48 2.79 3.15 -11.18
N ILE A 49 2.48 2.34 -12.21
CA ILE A 49 2.72 2.70 -13.61
C ILE A 49 1.97 3.98 -13.97
N VAL A 50 0.67 4.05 -13.65
CA VAL A 50 -0.13 5.25 -13.94
C VAL A 50 0.43 6.46 -13.18
N GLY A 51 0.87 6.24 -11.94
CA GLY A 51 1.42 7.32 -11.10
C GLY A 51 2.74 7.83 -11.63
N ILE A 52 3.58 6.93 -12.16
CA ILE A 52 4.84 7.28 -12.82
C ILE A 52 4.57 8.11 -14.09
N LEU A 53 3.63 7.69 -14.92
CA LEU A 53 3.30 8.41 -16.16
C LEU A 53 2.81 9.84 -15.87
N ILE A 54 1.89 9.99 -14.91
CA ILE A 54 1.37 11.30 -14.50
C ILE A 54 2.48 12.13 -13.85
N GLY A 55 3.22 11.56 -12.90
CA GLY A 55 4.30 12.26 -12.19
C GLY A 55 5.41 12.73 -13.14
N THR A 56 5.79 11.92 -14.12
CA THR A 56 6.76 12.31 -15.16
C THR A 56 6.21 13.41 -16.04
N GLY A 57 4.93 13.32 -16.43
CA GLY A 57 4.25 14.37 -17.17
C GLY A 57 4.30 15.71 -16.43
N LEU A 58 3.89 15.72 -15.16
CA LEU A 58 3.89 16.90 -14.30
C LEU A 58 5.30 17.46 -14.08
N LYS A 59 6.29 16.60 -13.78
CA LYS A 59 7.69 17.02 -13.60
C LYS A 59 8.26 17.64 -14.88
N GLY A 60 7.91 17.08 -16.03
CA GLY A 60 8.33 17.59 -17.34
C GLY A 60 7.77 18.97 -17.67
N MET A 61 6.71 19.43 -17.00
CA MET A 61 6.15 20.78 -17.21
C MET A 61 7.04 21.90 -16.65
N SER A 62 7.86 21.62 -15.64
CA SER A 62 8.75 22.62 -15.01
C SER A 62 10.20 22.52 -15.49
N LEU A 63 10.55 21.45 -16.21
CA LEU A 63 11.89 21.21 -16.73
C LEU A 63 12.12 21.96 -18.05
N ALA A 64 13.08 22.89 -18.04
CA ALA A 64 13.56 23.54 -19.26
C ALA A 64 14.17 22.50 -20.22
N GLY A 65 13.79 22.55 -21.50
CA GLY A 65 14.22 21.60 -22.52
C GLY A 65 13.40 20.30 -22.59
N SER A 66 12.39 20.12 -21.73
CA SER A 66 11.39 19.06 -21.87
C SER A 66 10.52 19.28 -23.11
N SER A 67 10.11 18.21 -23.79
CA SER A 67 9.27 18.26 -25.00
C SER A 67 7.84 18.77 -24.75
N TRP A 68 7.42 18.84 -23.49
CA TRP A 68 6.16 19.47 -23.05
C TRP A 68 6.39 20.44 -21.87
N GLY A 69 7.61 20.97 -21.76
CA GLY A 69 8.00 21.95 -20.75
C GLY A 69 7.62 23.39 -21.10
N PRO A 70 8.19 24.38 -20.38
CA PRO A 70 7.96 25.79 -20.65
C PRO A 70 8.38 26.16 -22.09
N GLU A 71 7.73 27.16 -22.69
CA GLU A 71 8.05 27.66 -24.04
C GLU A 71 7.84 26.65 -25.20
N THR A 72 7.19 25.50 -24.97
CA THR A 72 6.89 24.49 -26.02
C THR A 72 5.57 24.73 -26.75
N GLY A 73 4.86 25.82 -26.43
CA GLY A 73 3.61 26.22 -27.09
C GLY A 73 2.51 25.16 -26.96
N LEU A 74 1.97 24.72 -28.11
CA LEU A 74 0.84 23.78 -28.17
C LEU A 74 1.18 22.39 -27.60
N ALA A 75 2.43 21.94 -27.76
CA ALA A 75 2.87 20.67 -27.19
C ALA A 75 2.84 20.69 -25.66
N GLY A 76 3.31 21.77 -25.05
CA GLY A 76 3.23 22.00 -23.60
C GLY A 76 1.80 22.14 -23.12
N ALA A 77 0.92 22.81 -23.87
CA ALA A 77 -0.48 22.92 -23.53
C ALA A 77 -1.18 21.55 -23.50
N ILE A 78 -0.94 20.70 -24.50
CA ILE A 78 -1.51 19.35 -24.54
C ILE A 78 -0.90 18.46 -23.46
N GLY A 79 0.44 18.38 -23.39
CA GLY A 79 1.14 17.52 -22.44
C GLY A 79 0.86 17.90 -20.99
N GLY A 80 0.94 19.20 -20.67
CA GLY A 80 0.61 19.72 -19.35
C GLY A 80 -0.86 19.58 -19.01
N GLY A 81 -1.76 19.82 -19.98
CA GLY A 81 -3.20 19.61 -19.81
C GLY A 81 -3.54 18.16 -19.48
N LEU A 82 -2.96 17.20 -20.20
CA LEU A 82 -3.14 15.76 -19.94
C LEU A 82 -2.57 15.36 -18.58
N ALA A 83 -1.41 15.88 -18.19
CA ALA A 83 -0.80 15.60 -16.89
C ALA A 83 -1.66 16.13 -15.73
N LEU A 84 -2.17 17.36 -15.85
CA LEU A 84 -3.08 17.97 -14.86
C LEU A 84 -4.43 17.25 -14.79
N ALA A 85 -5.01 16.89 -15.94
CA ALA A 85 -6.23 16.08 -15.98
C ALA A 85 -6.02 14.70 -15.33
N GLY A 86 -4.88 14.07 -15.59
CA GLY A 86 -4.46 12.83 -14.93
C GLY A 86 -4.37 12.99 -13.41
N LEU A 87 -3.71 14.03 -12.92
CA LEU A 87 -3.61 14.33 -11.50
C LEU A 87 -4.98 14.53 -10.86
N ALA A 88 -5.85 15.33 -11.50
CA ALA A 88 -7.20 15.57 -11.01
C ALA A 88 -7.98 14.24 -10.89
N ALA A 89 -7.93 13.39 -11.93
CA ALA A 89 -8.56 12.07 -11.92
C ALA A 89 -8.00 11.17 -10.79
N SER A 90 -6.68 11.17 -10.58
CA SER A 90 -6.03 10.43 -9.50
C SER A 90 -6.50 10.86 -8.11
N VAL A 91 -6.59 12.18 -7.87
CA VAL A 91 -7.09 12.73 -6.61
C VAL A 91 -8.56 12.38 -6.41
N THR A 92 -9.40 12.54 -7.43
CA THR A 92 -10.82 12.15 -7.35
C THR A 92 -10.98 10.65 -7.06
N ALA A 93 -10.20 9.78 -7.72
CA ALA A 93 -10.22 8.35 -7.47
C ALA A 93 -9.82 8.01 -6.02
N ALA A 94 -8.82 8.70 -5.48
CA ALA A 94 -8.41 8.54 -4.08
C ALA A 94 -9.48 9.00 -3.09
N LEU A 95 -10.14 10.13 -3.35
CA LEU A 95 -11.26 10.62 -2.52
C LEU A 95 -12.44 9.64 -2.55
N LEU A 96 -12.79 9.11 -3.73
CA LEU A 96 -13.83 8.08 -3.86
C LEU A 96 -13.44 6.79 -3.12
N ALA A 97 -12.17 6.38 -3.18
CA ALA A 97 -11.67 5.24 -2.43
C ALA A 97 -11.75 5.46 -0.93
N ALA A 98 -11.37 6.65 -0.45
CA ALA A 98 -11.46 7.02 0.95
C ALA A 98 -12.91 7.06 1.44
N ALA A 99 -13.83 7.63 0.66
CA ALA A 99 -15.26 7.70 0.97
C ALA A 99 -15.91 6.31 1.05
N LYS A 100 -15.52 5.39 0.16
CA LYS A 100 -16.00 3.99 0.17
C LYS A 100 -15.31 3.12 1.21
N GLY A 101 -14.23 3.60 1.84
CA GLY A 101 -13.53 2.94 2.93
C GLY A 101 -13.26 1.44 2.68
N LYS A 102 -13.84 0.59 3.55
CA LYS A 102 -13.65 -0.87 3.51
C LYS A 102 -14.39 -1.58 2.36
N GLU A 103 -15.32 -0.90 1.69
CA GLU A 103 -16.12 -1.50 0.61
C GLU A 103 -15.34 -1.59 -0.71
N ALA A 104 -14.26 -0.79 -0.86
CA ALA A 104 -13.45 -0.74 -2.08
C ALA A 104 -11.93 -0.90 -1.82
N PRO A 105 -11.47 -2.01 -1.20
CA PRO A 105 -10.07 -2.19 -0.83
C PRO A 105 -9.12 -2.19 -2.04
N ARG A 106 -9.60 -2.66 -3.20
CA ARG A 106 -8.84 -2.66 -4.46
C ARG A 106 -8.60 -1.26 -5.00
N LEU A 107 -9.63 -0.40 -4.96
CA LEU A 107 -9.53 0.99 -5.42
C LEU A 107 -8.59 1.76 -4.49
N MET A 108 -8.67 1.53 -3.18
CA MET A 108 -7.80 2.16 -2.20
C MET A 108 -6.33 1.77 -2.41
N GLN A 109 -6.05 0.50 -2.69
CA GLN A 109 -4.69 0.03 -3.01
C GLN A 109 -4.15 0.67 -4.30
N PHE A 110 -4.95 0.72 -5.37
CA PHE A 110 -4.55 1.36 -6.62
C PHE A 110 -4.28 2.85 -6.42
N ALA A 111 -5.24 3.58 -5.84
CA ALA A 111 -5.18 5.04 -5.70
C ALA A 111 -4.04 5.48 -4.76
N SER A 112 -3.80 4.74 -3.67
CA SER A 112 -2.68 5.02 -2.76
C SER A 112 -1.33 4.85 -3.45
N MET A 113 -1.12 3.74 -4.18
CA MET A 113 0.13 3.52 -4.89
C MET A 113 0.33 4.55 -6.02
N ASN A 114 -0.75 4.90 -6.71
CA ASN A 114 -0.75 5.90 -7.76
C ASN A 114 -0.31 7.28 -7.24
N LEU A 115 -0.95 7.78 -6.18
CA LEU A 115 -0.59 9.08 -5.58
C LEU A 115 0.81 9.05 -4.97
N LEU A 116 1.20 7.94 -4.33
CA LEU A 116 2.55 7.78 -3.79
C LEU A 116 3.61 7.97 -4.88
N MET A 117 3.44 7.32 -6.04
CA MET A 117 4.40 7.45 -7.13
C MET A 117 4.42 8.85 -7.76
N ILE A 118 3.27 9.51 -7.87
CA ILE A 118 3.22 10.91 -8.32
C ILE A 118 4.05 11.79 -7.38
N VAL A 119 3.80 11.70 -6.07
CA VAL A 119 4.51 12.50 -5.06
C VAL A 119 6.00 12.22 -5.07
N VAL A 120 6.41 10.94 -5.10
CA VAL A 120 7.83 10.55 -5.16
C VAL A 120 8.52 11.19 -6.36
N LEU A 121 7.91 11.18 -7.54
CA LEU A 121 8.51 11.78 -8.73
C LEU A 121 8.59 13.30 -8.67
N LEU A 122 7.59 13.95 -8.08
CA LEU A 122 7.60 15.41 -7.90
C LEU A 122 8.64 15.87 -6.87
N LEU A 123 9.02 15.00 -5.93
CA LEU A 123 10.04 15.28 -4.91
C LEU A 123 11.46 14.83 -5.30
N SER A 124 11.58 13.95 -6.30
CA SER A 124 12.85 13.58 -6.93
C SER A 124 13.36 14.67 -7.88
#